data_AF-A0A1T4PR18-F1
#
_entry.id   AF-A0A1T4PR18-F1
#
_cell.length_a   1.000
_cell.length_b   1.000
_cell.length_c   1.000
_cell.angle_alpha   90.00
_cell.angle_beta   90.00
_cell.angle_gamma   90.00
#
_symmetry.space_group_name_H-M   'P 1'
#
loop_
_entity.id
_entity.type
_entity.pdbx_description
1 polymer ?
#
loop_
_entity_poly.entity_id
_entity_poly.type
_entity_poly.pdbx_seq_one_letter_code
_entity_poly.pdbx_strand_id
1 'polypeptide(L)'
;MPDVKDQLRAIDLYNKSGAVSKSDFVRTRVLGESFKVIMVDKSAVEYNRKLSELTAEIHRIGVNYNQVVKLLHCYTADRSVQALLKELIKLTNEVTRLQQQAVELTEDYRLS
;
A
#
# COMPACT_ATOMS: atom_id res chain seq x y z
N MET A 1 -4.26 -24.53 -41.89
CA MET A 1 -3.62 -23.57 -40.96
C MET A 1 -4.58 -23.36 -39.81
N PRO A 2 -4.14 -23.39 -38.54
CA PRO A 2 -5.01 -23.07 -37.42
C PRO A 2 -5.55 -21.63 -37.55
N ASP A 3 -6.77 -21.41 -37.08
CA ASP A 3 -7.47 -20.13 -37.20
C ASP A 3 -6.71 -19.01 -36.45
N VAL A 4 -6.70 -17.80 -37.02
CA VAL A 4 -5.99 -16.64 -36.45
C VAL A 4 -6.49 -16.32 -35.03
N LYS A 5 -7.77 -16.56 -34.75
CA LYS A 5 -8.38 -16.35 -33.44
C LYS A 5 -7.82 -17.31 -32.40
N ASP A 6 -7.57 -18.56 -32.78
CA ASP A 6 -7.00 -19.58 -31.90
C ASP A 6 -5.52 -19.30 -31.60
N GLN A 7 -4.78 -18.76 -32.58
CA GLN A 7 -3.40 -18.31 -32.38
C GLN A 7 -3.33 -17.14 -31.38
N LEU A 8 -4.21 -16.14 -31.53
CA LEU A 8 -4.28 -15.01 -30.60
C LEU A 8 -4.65 -15.45 -29.18
N ARG A 9 -5.61 -16.38 -29.07
CA ARG A 9 -6.03 -16.94 -27.78
C ARG A 9 -4.88 -17.70 -27.10
N ALA A 10 -4.10 -18.47 -27.84
CA ALA A 10 -2.94 -19.18 -27.29
C ALA A 10 -1.85 -18.21 -26.78
N ILE A 11 -1.64 -17.09 -27.48
CA ILE A 11 -0.67 -16.05 -27.08
C ILE A 11 -1.14 -15.34 -25.81
N ASP A 12 -2.42 -14.97 -25.71
CA ASP A 12 -2.98 -14.32 -24.52
C ASP A 12 -2.89 -15.24 -23.28
N LEU A 13 -3.20 -16.52 -23.45
CA LEU A 13 -3.08 -17.51 -22.37
C LEU A 13 -1.62 -17.71 -21.95
N TYR A 14 -0.68 -17.73 -22.89
CA TYR A 14 0.75 -17.80 -22.58
C TYR A 14 1.19 -16.60 -21.73
N ASN A 15 0.83 -15.38 -22.15
CA ASN A 15 1.18 -14.15 -21.43
C ASN A 15 0.57 -14.11 -20.02
N LYS A 16 -0.63 -14.66 -19.84
CA LYS A 16 -1.30 -14.74 -18.53
C LYS A 16 -0.77 -15.86 -17.62
N SER A 17 -0.13 -16.89 -18.19
CA SER A 17 0.32 -18.07 -17.44
C SER A 17 1.58 -17.84 -16.59
N GLY A 18 2.40 -16.84 -16.94
CA GLY A 18 3.69 -16.61 -16.30
C GLY A 18 4.75 -17.70 -16.58
N ALA A 19 4.53 -18.56 -17.58
CA ALA A 19 5.45 -19.64 -17.94
C ALA A 19 6.78 -19.09 -18.50
N VAL A 20 7.89 -19.75 -18.14
CA VAL A 20 9.24 -19.34 -18.53
C VAL A 20 9.49 -19.52 -20.04
N SER A 21 8.84 -20.49 -20.66
CA SER A 21 8.91 -20.71 -22.11
C SER A 21 7.59 -21.23 -22.69
N LYS A 22 7.41 -21.03 -23.99
CA LYS A 22 6.23 -21.54 -24.73
C LYS A 22 6.09 -23.06 -24.63
N SER A 23 7.21 -23.79 -24.60
CA SER A 23 7.22 -25.24 -24.44
C SER A 23 6.74 -25.67 -23.06
N ASP A 24 7.10 -24.92 -22.03
CA ASP A 24 6.66 -25.16 -20.66
C ASP A 24 5.14 -24.93 -20.54
N PHE A 25 4.65 -23.82 -21.09
CA PHE A 25 3.22 -23.51 -21.15
C PHE A 25 2.40 -24.60 -21.86
N VAL A 26 2.87 -25.08 -23.01
CA VAL A 26 2.18 -26.15 -23.77
C VAL A 26 2.24 -27.47 -23.01
N ARG A 27 3.38 -27.83 -22.43
CA ARG A 27 3.56 -29.06 -21.64
C ARG A 27 2.59 -29.10 -20.45
N THR A 28 2.53 -28.02 -19.67
CA THR A 28 1.63 -27.92 -18.52
C THR A 28 0.16 -27.98 -18.93
N ARG A 29 -0.21 -27.39 -20.08
CA ARG A 29 -1.59 -27.43 -20.58
C ARG A 29 -2.03 -28.81 -21.08
N VAL A 30 -1.12 -29.55 -21.73
CA VAL A 30 -1.36 -30.91 -22.22
C VAL A 30 -1.41 -31.92 -21.06
N LEU A 31 -0.60 -31.71 -20.02
CA LEU A 31 -0.55 -32.56 -18.83
C LEU A 31 -1.69 -32.29 -17.83
N GLY A 32 -2.58 -31.34 -18.10
CA GLY A 32 -3.74 -31.05 -17.26
C GLY A 32 -3.41 -30.43 -15.90
N GLU A 33 -2.17 -29.96 -15.73
CA GLU A 33 -1.73 -29.31 -14.49
C GLU A 33 -2.49 -27.99 -14.31
N SER A 34 -3.13 -27.82 -13.16
CA SER A 34 -3.88 -26.61 -12.83
C SER A 34 -2.91 -25.46 -12.61
N PHE A 35 -2.88 -24.50 -13.53
CA PHE A 35 -2.25 -23.21 -13.26
C PHE A 35 -3.00 -22.52 -12.13
N LYS A 36 -2.36 -22.39 -10.96
CA LYS A 36 -2.77 -21.38 -9.98
C LYS A 36 -2.12 -20.07 -10.41
N VAL A 37 -2.68 -19.40 -11.42
CA VAL A 37 -2.33 -18.01 -11.70
C VAL A 37 -2.80 -17.23 -10.47
N ILE A 38 -1.90 -16.95 -9.54
CA ILE A 38 -2.14 -15.96 -8.50
C ILE A 38 -2.11 -14.64 -9.25
N MET A 39 -3.26 -14.24 -9.81
CA MET A 39 -3.47 -12.87 -10.24
C MET A 39 -3.38 -12.04 -8.95
N VAL A 40 -2.17 -11.60 -8.64
CA VAL A 40 -1.95 -10.62 -7.58
C VAL A 40 -2.72 -9.40 -8.03
N ASP A 41 -3.79 -9.10 -7.30
CA ASP A 41 -4.51 -7.86 -7.48
C ASP A 41 -3.52 -6.72 -7.22
N LYS A 42 -3.02 -6.13 -8.30
CA LYS A 42 -2.03 -5.06 -8.25
C LYS A 42 -2.60 -3.85 -7.52
N SER A 43 -3.91 -3.63 -7.57
CA SER A 43 -4.58 -2.57 -6.81
C SER A 43 -4.48 -2.85 -5.32
N ALA A 44 -4.80 -4.08 -4.89
CA ALA A 44 -4.70 -4.48 -3.48
C ALA A 44 -3.27 -4.40 -2.93
N VAL A 45 -2.26 -4.83 -3.70
CA VAL A 45 -0.86 -4.72 -3.26
C VAL A 45 -0.41 -3.28 -3.13
N GLU A 46 -0.75 -2.44 -4.11
CA GLU A 46 -0.38 -1.02 -4.09
C GLU A 46 -1.10 -0.26 -2.96
N TYR A 47 -2.38 -0.57 -2.71
CA TYR A 47 -3.14 -0.06 -1.57
C TYR A 47 -2.45 -0.39 -0.24
N ASN A 48 -2.16 -1.68 0.00
CA ASN A 48 -1.52 -2.12 1.24
C ASN A 48 -0.13 -1.48 1.44
N ARG A 49 0.65 -1.33 0.36
CA ARG A 49 1.94 -0.64 0.40
C ARG A 49 1.78 0.81 0.86
N LYS A 50 0.92 1.58 0.20
CA LYS A 50 0.66 2.99 0.53
C LYS A 50 0.10 3.17 1.93
N LEU A 51 -0.83 2.31 2.36
CA LEU A 51 -1.40 2.37 3.71
C LEU A 51 -0.34 2.07 4.78
N SER A 52 0.56 1.12 4.53
CA SER A 52 1.67 0.80 5.44
C SER A 52 2.62 1.98 5.59
N GLU A 53 2.92 2.70 4.50
CA GLU A 53 3.75 3.90 4.51
C GLU A 53 3.13 5.03 5.35
N LEU A 54 1.83 5.31 5.14
CA LEU A 54 1.09 6.29 5.95
C LEU A 54 1.10 5.91 7.43
N THR A 55 0.87 4.63 7.75
CA THR A 55 0.87 4.13 9.12
C THR A 55 2.23 4.31 9.79
N ALA A 56 3.32 4.05 9.06
CA ALA A 56 4.68 4.24 9.56
C ALA A 56 4.99 5.73 9.81
N GLU A 57 4.50 6.64 8.98
CA GLU A 57 4.63 8.08 9.18
C GLU A 57 3.86 8.58 10.40
N ILE A 58 2.61 8.17 10.56
CA ILE A 58 1.79 8.46 11.74
C ILE A 58 2.50 7.97 13.01
N HIS A 59 3.07 6.76 12.99
CA HIS A 59 3.80 6.23 14.13
C HIS A 59 5.04 7.08 14.49
N ARG A 60 5.83 7.51 13.50
CA ARG A 60 6.99 8.40 13.71
C ARG A 60 6.57 9.72 14.36
N ILE A 61 5.48 10.33 13.89
CA ILE A 61 4.95 11.55 14.50
C ILE A 61 4.45 11.28 15.93
N GLY A 62 3.83 10.14 16.18
CA GLY A 62 3.40 9.72 17.51
C GLY A 62 4.54 9.61 18.53
N VAL A 63 5.73 9.16 18.11
CA VAL A 63 6.93 9.16 18.95
C VAL A 63 7.32 10.60 19.34
N ASN A 64 7.36 11.52 18.38
CA ASN A 64 7.66 12.93 18.62
C ASN A 64 6.59 13.59 19.51
N TYR A 65 5.31 13.29 19.28
CA TYR A 65 4.20 13.77 20.08
C TYR A 65 4.37 13.39 21.55
N ASN A 66 4.68 12.12 21.82
CA ASN A 66 4.92 11.63 23.18
C ASN A 66 6.12 12.33 23.84
N GLN A 67 7.18 12.62 23.09
CA GLN A 67 8.31 13.39 23.60
C GLN A 67 7.90 14.80 24.01
N VAL A 68 7.13 15.51 23.18
CA VAL A 68 6.64 16.86 23.49
C VAL A 68 5.73 16.85 24.74
N VAL A 69 4.84 15.86 24.86
CA VAL A 69 3.99 15.69 26.06
C VAL A 69 4.83 15.47 27.32
N LYS A 70 5.86 14.63 27.26
CA LYS A 70 6.77 14.43 28.40
C LYS A 70 7.49 15.72 28.79
N LEU A 71 7.96 16.49 27.81
CA LEU A 71 8.60 17.78 28.07
C LEU A 71 7.62 18.78 28.69
N LEU A 72 6.37 18.83 28.22
CA LEU A 72 5.31 19.66 28.82
C LEU A 72 5.08 19.33 30.29
N HIS A 73 5.19 18.05 30.67
CA HIS A 73 5.07 17.63 32.06
C HIS A 73 6.28 18.05 32.93
N CYS A 74 7.46 18.26 32.32
CA CYS A 74 8.69 18.60 33.04
C CYS A 74 8.93 20.12 33.18
N TYR A 75 8.42 20.95 32.27
CA TYR A 75 8.68 22.39 32.29
C TYR A 75 7.54 23.19 32.95
N THR A 76 7.92 24.20 33.75
CA THR A 76 6.99 25.11 34.43
C THR A 76 7.08 26.56 33.93
N ALA A 77 8.11 26.88 33.15
CA ALA A 77 8.28 28.22 32.59
C ALA A 77 7.30 28.49 31.44
N ASP A 78 6.51 29.56 31.55
CA ASP A 78 5.42 29.92 30.62
C ASP A 78 5.87 29.91 29.15
N ARG A 79 6.98 30.61 28.84
CA ARG A 79 7.52 30.67 27.47
C ARG A 79 7.87 29.29 26.90
N SER A 80 8.41 28.39 27.73
CA SER A 80 8.76 27.02 27.30
C SER A 80 7.51 26.17 27.08
N VAL A 81 6.52 26.29 27.97
CA VAL A 81 5.23 25.59 27.86
C VAL A 81 4.48 26.03 26.60
N GLN A 82 4.42 27.34 26.32
CA GLN A 82 3.77 27.86 25.11
C GLN A 82 4.42 27.35 23.82
N ALA A 83 5.75 27.28 23.77
CA ALA A 83 6.47 26.76 22.62
C ALA A 83 6.17 25.27 22.39
N LEU A 84 6.16 24.47 23.45
CA LEU A 84 5.84 23.05 23.40
C LEU A 84 4.38 22.79 23.01
N LEU A 85 3.43 23.59 23.50
CA LEU A 85 2.02 23.50 23.09
C LEU A 85 1.84 23.79 21.60
N LYS A 86 2.55 24.78 21.05
CA LYS A 86 2.53 25.07 19.61
C LYS A 86 3.06 23.89 18.78
N GLU A 87 4.14 23.25 19.22
CA GLU A 87 4.66 22.06 18.54
C GLU A 87 3.66 20.90 18.64
N LEU A 88 3.02 20.69 19.80
CA LEU A 88 2.02 19.65 19.98
C LEU A 88 0.81 19.84 19.04
N ILE A 89 0.33 21.07 18.89
CA ILE A 89 -0.75 21.42 17.96
C ILE A 89 -0.31 21.13 16.52
N LYS A 90 0.91 21.49 16.14
CA LYS A 90 1.46 21.20 14.80
C LYS A 90 1.51 19.70 14.52
N LEU A 91 2.04 18.90 15.45
CA LEU A 91 2.09 17.43 15.31
C LEU A 91 0.68 16.84 15.22
N THR A 92 -0.29 17.38 15.98
CA THR A 92 -1.70 16.97 15.91
C THR A 92 -2.26 17.20 14.51
N ASN A 93 -2.05 18.39 13.94
CA ASN A 93 -2.51 18.73 12.60
C ASN A 93 -1.88 17.85 11.52
N GLU A 94 -0.61 17.49 11.68
CA GLU A 94 0.11 16.60 10.76
C GLU A 94 -0.48 15.18 10.78
N VAL A 95 -0.75 14.62 11.97
CA VAL A 95 -1.43 13.32 12.10
C VAL A 95 -2.82 13.37 11.48
N THR A 96 -3.63 14.40 11.76
CA THR A 96 -4.97 14.55 11.17
C THR A 96 -4.91 14.56 9.64
N ARG A 97 -3.93 15.25 9.06
CA ARG A 97 -3.73 15.28 7.60
C ARG A 97 -3.41 13.90 7.03
N LEU A 98 -2.51 13.14 7.67
CA LEU A 98 -2.16 11.79 7.22
C LEU A 98 -3.32 10.81 7.39
N GLN A 99 -4.12 10.96 8.45
CA GLN A 99 -5.34 10.17 8.64
C GLN A 99 -6.36 10.45 7.53
N GLN A 100 -6.53 11.72 7.15
CA GLN A 100 -7.41 12.08 6.03
C GLN A 100 -6.93 11.45 4.71
N GLN A 101 -5.62 11.45 4.44
CA GLN A 101 -5.05 10.76 3.28
C GLN A 101 -5.27 9.24 3.32
N ALA A 102 -5.20 8.62 4.49
CA ALA A 102 -5.48 7.19 4.64
C ALA A 102 -6.96 6.85 4.37
N VAL A 103 -7.87 7.73 4.77
CA VAL A 103 -9.31 7.61 4.46
C VAL A 103 -9.54 7.73 2.95
N GLU A 104 -9.00 8.77 2.32
CA GLU A 104 -9.08 8.98 0.86
C GLU A 104 -8.55 7.78 0.08
N LEU A 105 -7.35 7.29 0.45
CA LEU A 105 -6.75 6.09 -0.13
C LEU A 105 -7.66 4.85 -0.01
N THR A 106 -8.38 4.72 1.10
CA THR A 106 -9.27 3.57 1.36
C THR A 106 -10.58 3.68 0.58
N GLU A 107 -11.14 4.88 0.45
CA GLU A 107 -12.31 5.11 -0.41
C GLU A 107 -11.97 4.90 -1.89
N ASP A 108 -10.82 5.38 -2.35
CA ASP A 108 -10.36 5.18 -3.73
C ASP A 108 -10.22 3.68 -4.06
N TYR A 109 -9.65 2.89 -3.14
CA TYR A 109 -9.53 1.43 -3.30
C TYR A 109 -10.90 0.73 -3.29
N ARG A 110 -11.87 1.21 -2.50
CA ARG A 110 -13.22 0.64 -2.45
C ARG A 110 -14.03 0.90 -3.73
N LEU A 111 -13.69 1.98 -4.44
CA LEU A 111 -14.35 2.38 -5.69
C LEU A 111 -13.65 1.84 -6.95
N SER A 112 -12.43 1.30 -6.83
CA SER A 112 -11.65 0.69 -7.92
C SER A 112 -12.05 -0.76 -8.21
#